data_AF-A0A7Y9E3J1-F1
#
_entry.id   AF-A0A7Y9E3J1-F1
#
_cell.length_a   1.000
_cell.length_b   1.000
_cell.length_c   1.000
_cell.angle_alpha   90.00
_cell.angle_beta   90.00
_cell.angle_gamma   90.00
#
_symmetry.space_group_name_H-M   'P 1'
#
loop_
_entity.id
_entity.type
_entity.pdbx_description
1 polymer ?
#
loop_
_entity_poly.entity_id
_entity_poly.type
_entity_poly.pdbx_seq_one_letter_code
_entity_poly.pdbx_strand_id
1 'polypeptide(L)'
;MTQAPRRTGSGSGSTPNKATGKTTGKTTGKTTSKTTSRSAGRPASRSDGDESGARRPAAARSEPRRRPSGRQVAAEASRQLVELTGKEPEGIIGLERTEDGWTVEVEVLELRRVPNTTDVLASYAVTMDEHGELEGYQRRARYVRGAAGED
;
A
#
# COMPACT_ATOMS: atom_id res chain seq x y z
N MET A 1 21.52 -66.33 -2.50
CA MET A 1 21.86 -65.61 -1.25
C MET A 1 21.82 -64.11 -1.55
N THR A 2 21.30 -63.14 -0.80
CA THR A 2 20.31 -63.04 0.28
C THR A 2 20.14 -61.51 0.47
N GLN A 3 18.93 -61.01 0.22
CA GLN A 3 18.18 -59.97 0.96
C GLN A 3 18.87 -58.71 1.58
N ALA A 4 18.36 -57.56 1.09
CA ALA A 4 17.89 -56.32 1.77
C ALA A 4 18.83 -55.23 2.36
N PRO A 5 18.41 -53.95 2.25
CA PRO A 5 19.01 -52.77 2.89
C PRO A 5 18.42 -52.47 4.28
N ARG A 6 19.17 -51.75 5.13
CA ARG A 6 18.72 -51.24 6.43
C ARG A 6 18.33 -49.76 6.36
N ARG A 7 17.15 -49.47 6.93
CA ARG A 7 16.54 -48.15 7.13
C ARG A 7 16.94 -47.53 8.49
N THR A 8 16.61 -46.24 8.59
CA THR A 8 16.18 -45.42 9.75
C THR A 8 17.21 -44.87 10.75
N GLY A 9 17.10 -43.55 10.95
CA GLY A 9 17.64 -42.79 12.07
C GLY A 9 17.09 -41.36 12.08
N SER A 10 15.80 -41.21 12.39
CA SER A 10 15.06 -39.95 12.55
C SER A 10 15.28 -39.42 13.96
N GLY A 11 15.91 -38.24 14.11
CA GLY A 11 16.08 -37.51 15.37
C GLY A 11 15.18 -36.28 15.42
N SER A 12 14.13 -36.39 16.23
CA SER A 12 13.09 -35.38 16.49
C SER A 12 13.57 -34.36 17.53
N GLY A 13 13.46 -33.07 17.22
CA GLY A 13 13.66 -31.95 18.14
C GLY A 13 12.51 -30.96 18.03
N SER A 14 11.44 -31.22 18.79
CA SER A 14 10.25 -30.37 18.90
C SER A 14 10.39 -29.47 20.14
N THR A 15 10.18 -28.16 19.98
CA THR A 15 9.80 -27.26 21.09
C THR A 15 8.67 -26.35 20.60
N PRO A 16 7.51 -26.29 21.29
CA PRO A 16 6.46 -25.34 20.99
C PRO A 16 6.59 -24.12 21.93
N ASN A 17 6.47 -22.90 21.39
CA ASN A 17 6.18 -21.74 22.23
C ASN A 17 4.69 -21.35 22.14
N LYS A 18 4.13 -21.12 23.31
CA LYS A 18 2.73 -21.04 23.68
C LYS A 18 2.21 -19.62 23.52
N ALA A 19 1.08 -19.49 22.82
CA ALA A 19 0.22 -18.32 22.82
C ALA A 19 -0.38 -18.07 24.21
N THR A 20 -0.41 -16.81 24.65
CA THR A 20 -1.50 -16.26 25.49
C THR A 20 -1.33 -14.75 25.65
N GLY A 21 -2.27 -13.97 25.10
CA GLY A 21 -2.35 -12.51 25.27
C GLY A 21 -3.75 -12.03 24.91
N LYS A 22 -4.67 -12.22 25.86
CA LYS A 22 -6.11 -11.99 25.77
C LYS A 22 -6.44 -10.49 25.92
N THR A 23 -7.21 -10.01 24.95
CA THR A 23 -8.39 -9.12 25.03
C THR A 23 -8.70 -8.46 26.38
N THR A 24 -8.87 -7.12 26.40
CA THR A 24 -9.93 -6.43 27.17
C THR A 24 -10.05 -4.94 26.85
N GLY A 25 -11.30 -4.48 26.67
CA GLY A 25 -11.78 -3.11 26.89
C GLY A 25 -11.75 -2.19 25.66
N LYS A 26 -12.81 -1.47 25.28
CA LYS A 26 -14.11 -1.21 25.92
C LYS A 26 -15.03 -0.57 24.87
N THR A 27 -16.21 -1.15 24.71
CA THR A 27 -17.31 -0.65 23.88
C THR A 27 -18.23 0.25 24.71
N THR A 28 -18.87 1.20 24.03
CA THR A 28 -20.22 1.79 24.27
C THR A 28 -20.48 2.87 25.34
N GLY A 29 -21.25 3.86 24.85
CA GLY A 29 -22.11 4.83 25.57
C GLY A 29 -22.19 6.12 24.74
N LYS A 30 -23.11 6.32 23.78
CA LYS A 30 -24.56 6.64 23.92
C LYS A 30 -24.77 7.67 25.05
N THR A 31 -25.33 8.87 24.86
CA THR A 31 -26.71 9.13 24.43
C THR A 31 -26.94 10.64 24.30
N THR A 32 -27.83 10.99 23.36
CA THR A 32 -28.65 12.20 23.15
C THR A 32 -29.13 12.90 24.44
N SER A 33 -29.38 14.22 24.54
CA SER A 33 -30.47 14.98 23.89
C SER A 33 -30.69 16.33 24.63
N LYS A 34 -31.45 17.23 23.97
CA LYS A 34 -32.40 18.25 24.52
C LYS A 34 -31.87 19.70 24.62
N THR A 35 -32.22 20.63 23.72
CA THR A 35 -33.49 21.38 23.44
C THR A 35 -33.68 22.63 24.29
N THR A 36 -34.21 23.69 23.64
CA THR A 36 -34.69 25.01 24.12
C THR A 36 -33.57 26.08 24.20
N SER A 37 -33.74 27.34 23.78
CA SER A 37 -34.93 28.20 23.75
C SER A 37 -34.78 29.39 22.79
N ARG A 38 -35.94 29.97 22.42
CA ARG A 38 -36.20 31.13 21.56
C ARG A 38 -35.79 32.48 22.18
N SER A 39 -35.55 33.48 21.33
CA SER A 39 -36.06 34.88 21.34
C SER A 39 -35.03 35.80 20.66
N ALA A 40 -35.32 36.35 19.47
CA ALA A 40 -36.05 37.60 19.21
C ALA A 40 -35.30 38.85 19.67
N GLY A 41 -34.68 39.55 18.71
CA GLY A 41 -34.09 40.88 18.89
C GLY A 41 -33.54 41.44 17.58
N ARG A 42 -34.40 42.17 16.84
CA ARG A 42 -33.97 43.22 15.88
C ARG A 42 -33.94 44.54 16.67
N PRO A 43 -33.01 45.46 16.38
CA PRO A 43 -33.29 46.43 15.32
C PRO A 43 -32.11 46.76 14.40
N ALA A 44 -32.45 47.46 13.32
CA ALA A 44 -31.57 47.90 12.26
C ALA A 44 -30.94 49.28 12.55
N SER A 45 -29.72 49.48 12.06
CA SER A 45 -29.14 50.77 11.64
C SER A 45 -27.88 50.43 10.83
N ARG A 46 -27.93 50.45 9.49
CA ARG A 46 -27.43 51.55 8.64
C ARG A 46 -26.03 52.05 9.02
N SER A 47 -25.05 51.65 8.21
CA SER A 47 -23.89 52.45 7.86
C SER A 47 -23.40 51.99 6.49
N ASP A 48 -23.63 52.85 5.50
CA ASP A 48 -22.99 52.87 4.20
C ASP A 48 -21.45 52.88 4.30
N GLY A 49 -20.81 52.29 3.27
CA GLY A 49 -19.42 52.58 2.90
C GLY A 49 -18.38 51.62 3.50
N ASP A 50 -17.90 50.67 2.69
CA ASP A 50 -16.55 50.81 2.13
C ASP A 50 -16.32 49.68 1.10
N GLU A 51 -16.14 50.10 -0.15
CA GLU A 51 -15.61 49.30 -1.23
C GLU A 51 -14.14 48.98 -0.90
N SER A 52 -13.89 47.87 -0.19
CA SER A 52 -12.53 47.37 0.01
C SER A 52 -12.36 46.01 -0.63
N GLY A 53 -12.00 46.08 -1.91
CA GLY A 53 -11.12 45.14 -2.59
C GLY A 53 -11.43 43.67 -2.38
N ALA A 54 -12.01 43.05 -3.41
CA ALA A 54 -11.84 41.63 -3.66
C ALA A 54 -10.35 41.26 -3.54
N ARG A 55 -9.92 40.83 -2.35
CA ARG A 55 -8.72 40.02 -2.17
C ARG A 55 -9.06 38.68 -2.81
N ARG A 56 -8.95 38.63 -4.15
CA ARG A 56 -8.66 37.38 -4.86
C ARG A 56 -7.55 36.74 -4.04
N PRO A 57 -7.72 35.52 -3.49
CA PRO A 57 -6.61 34.84 -2.87
C PRO A 57 -5.52 34.81 -3.94
N ALA A 58 -4.44 35.52 -3.66
CA ALA A 58 -3.26 35.56 -4.51
C ALA A 58 -2.97 34.10 -4.84
N ALA A 59 -2.93 33.81 -6.14
CA ALA A 59 -2.67 32.50 -6.70
C ALA A 59 -1.73 31.74 -5.77
N ALA A 60 -2.26 30.69 -5.12
CA ALA A 60 -1.45 29.82 -4.29
C ALA A 60 -0.27 29.44 -5.15
N ARG A 61 0.88 30.02 -4.81
CA ARG A 61 2.12 29.89 -5.57
C ARG A 61 2.37 28.39 -5.59
N SER A 62 2.17 27.75 -6.74
CA SER A 62 2.43 26.33 -6.90
C SER A 62 3.87 26.12 -6.47
N GLU A 63 4.07 25.62 -5.25
CA GLU A 63 5.39 25.28 -4.79
C GLU A 63 5.92 24.23 -5.78
N PRO A 64 7.16 24.37 -6.27
CA PRO A 64 7.72 23.37 -7.17
C PRO A 64 7.61 22.02 -6.47
N ARG A 65 6.83 21.11 -7.03
CA ARG A 65 6.62 19.77 -6.47
C ARG A 65 8.00 19.16 -6.27
N ARG A 66 8.39 18.91 -5.02
CA ARG A 66 9.66 18.25 -4.73
C ARG A 66 9.64 16.90 -5.44
N ARG A 67 10.67 16.61 -6.22
CA ARG A 67 10.83 15.30 -6.88
C ARG A 67 10.77 14.19 -5.81
N PRO A 68 9.97 13.14 -6.01
CA PRO A 68 9.87 12.05 -5.06
C PRO A 68 11.20 11.31 -4.96
N SER A 69 11.50 10.83 -3.76
CA SER A 69 12.59 9.88 -3.52
C SER A 69 12.27 8.52 -4.13
N GLY A 70 13.31 7.72 -4.42
CA GLY A 70 13.11 6.36 -4.93
C GLY A 70 12.23 5.49 -4.03
N ARG A 71 12.29 5.69 -2.70
CA ARG A 71 11.39 5.01 -1.76
C ARG A 71 9.92 5.40 -1.95
N GLN A 72 9.65 6.69 -2.20
CA GLN A 72 8.29 7.16 -2.47
C GLN A 72 7.79 6.58 -3.80
N VAL A 73 8.64 6.58 -4.83
CA VAL A 73 8.29 6.00 -6.14
C VAL A 73 8.04 4.50 -6.05
N ALA A 74 8.85 3.75 -5.30
CA ALA A 74 8.64 2.32 -5.10
C ALA A 74 7.31 2.02 -4.39
N ALA A 75 6.96 2.81 -3.37
CA ALA A 75 5.68 2.67 -2.67
C ALA A 75 4.50 3.00 -3.58
N GLU A 76 4.62 4.07 -4.38
CA GLU A 76 3.56 4.50 -5.29
C GLU A 76 3.38 3.53 -6.46
N ALA A 77 4.46 3.01 -7.03
CA ALA A 77 4.42 1.99 -8.08
C ALA A 77 3.68 0.72 -7.63
N SER A 78 3.97 0.23 -6.42
CA SER A 78 3.24 -0.91 -5.86
C SER A 78 1.76 -0.59 -5.68
N ARG A 79 1.43 0.56 -5.08
CA ARG A 79 0.04 0.99 -4.88
C ARG A 79 -0.73 1.08 -6.20
N GLN A 80 -0.20 1.80 -7.18
CA GLN A 80 -0.87 2.01 -8.47
C GLN A 80 -0.99 0.70 -9.26
N LEU A 81 0.01 -0.20 -9.18
CA LEU A 81 -0.09 -1.53 -9.78
C LEU A 81 -1.21 -2.38 -9.15
N VAL A 82 -1.39 -2.32 -7.83
CA VAL A 82 -2.50 -2.99 -7.13
C VAL A 82 -3.85 -2.43 -7.59
N GLU A 83 -3.96 -1.10 -7.72
CA GLU A 83 -5.18 -0.45 -8.20
C GLU A 83 -5.58 -0.91 -9.61
N LEU A 84 -4.59 -1.17 -10.49
CA LEU A 84 -4.84 -1.66 -11.86
C LEU A 84 -5.12 -3.16 -11.95
N THR A 85 -4.44 -3.97 -11.14
CA THR A 85 -4.44 -5.43 -11.30
C THR A 85 -5.30 -6.17 -10.28
N GLY A 86 -5.61 -5.54 -9.14
CA GLY A 86 -6.26 -6.17 -7.99
C GLY A 86 -5.43 -7.27 -7.33
N LYS A 87 -4.15 -7.40 -7.67
CA LYS A 87 -3.27 -8.46 -7.17
C LYS A 87 -2.55 -8.03 -5.90
N GLU A 88 -2.23 -8.99 -5.06
CA GLU A 88 -1.50 -8.74 -3.82
C GLU A 88 0.00 -8.58 -4.11
N PRO A 89 0.62 -7.45 -3.74
CA PRO A 89 2.06 -7.28 -3.88
C PRO A 89 2.76 -8.08 -2.77
N GLU A 90 3.76 -8.87 -3.14
CA GLU A 90 4.64 -9.55 -2.19
C GLU A 90 5.80 -8.62 -1.78
N GLY A 91 6.32 -7.84 -2.72
CA GLY A 91 7.39 -6.90 -2.42
C GLY A 91 7.96 -6.17 -3.64
N ILE A 92 8.87 -5.23 -3.36
CA ILE A 92 9.69 -4.58 -4.38
C ILE A 92 10.98 -5.39 -4.51
N ILE A 93 11.27 -5.85 -5.72
CA ILE A 93 12.46 -6.66 -6.03
C ILE A 93 13.48 -5.92 -6.90
N GLY A 94 13.11 -4.76 -7.44
CA GLY A 94 14.01 -3.90 -8.21
C GLY A 94 13.58 -2.43 -8.19
N LEU A 95 14.55 -1.52 -8.23
CA LEU A 95 14.32 -0.08 -8.32
C LEU A 95 15.48 0.57 -9.06
N GLU A 96 15.20 1.15 -10.22
CA GLU A 96 16.19 1.80 -11.07
C GLU A 96 15.73 3.21 -11.45
N ARG A 97 16.64 4.19 -11.34
CA ARG A 97 16.42 5.54 -11.88
C ARG A 97 16.79 5.54 -13.36
N THR A 98 15.90 6.01 -14.20
CA THR A 98 16.14 6.24 -15.62
C THR A 98 16.26 7.74 -15.90
N GLU A 99 16.58 8.11 -17.15
CA GLU A 99 16.63 9.50 -17.58
C GLU A 99 15.26 10.20 -17.43
N ASP A 100 14.18 9.49 -17.79
CA ASP A 100 12.81 10.03 -17.83
C ASP A 100 12.00 9.76 -16.56
N GLY A 101 12.53 8.97 -15.61
CA GLY A 101 11.79 8.61 -14.41
C GLY A 101 12.39 7.44 -13.66
N TRP A 102 11.60 6.40 -13.43
CA TRP A 102 12.00 5.19 -12.73
C TRP A 102 11.39 3.94 -13.34
N THR A 103 12.11 2.83 -13.22
CA THR A 103 11.53 1.49 -13.36
C THR A 103 11.55 0.81 -12.01
N VAL A 104 10.40 0.30 -11.58
CA VAL A 104 10.24 -0.45 -10.33
C VAL A 104 9.82 -1.86 -10.67
N GLU A 105 10.53 -2.86 -10.16
CA GLU A 105 10.13 -4.26 -10.29
C GLU A 105 9.40 -4.70 -9.01
N VAL A 106 8.16 -5.14 -9.19
CA VAL A 106 7.26 -5.55 -8.11
C VAL A 106 6.94 -7.03 -8.28
N GLU A 107 7.19 -7.83 -7.26
CA GLU A 107 6.71 -9.20 -7.19
C GLU A 107 5.28 -9.19 -6.67
N VAL A 108 4.38 -9.88 -7.37
CA VAL A 108 2.97 -10.00 -6.99
C VAL A 108 2.54 -11.45 -6.98
N LEU A 109 1.57 -11.75 -6.13
CA LEU A 109 0.90 -13.03 -6.11
C LEU A 109 -0.25 -13.05 -7.11
N GLU A 110 -0.13 -13.87 -8.16
CA GLU A 110 -1.18 -14.01 -9.15
C GLU A 110 -2.18 -15.13 -8.83
N LEU A 111 -1.75 -16.18 -8.13
CA LEU A 111 -2.62 -17.31 -7.78
C LEU A 111 -2.17 -17.96 -6.47
N ARG A 112 -3.05 -17.94 -5.47
CA ARG A 112 -2.92 -18.69 -4.21
C ARG A 112 -3.14 -20.19 -4.44
N ARG A 113 -2.34 -21.04 -3.81
CA ARG A 113 -2.46 -22.52 -3.80
C ARG A 113 -2.17 -23.11 -2.42
N VAL A 114 -2.41 -24.42 -2.26
CA VAL A 114 -2.15 -25.16 -1.01
C VAL A 114 -1.30 -26.40 -1.33
N PRO A 115 -0.12 -26.57 -0.71
CA PRO A 115 0.52 -25.64 0.23
C PRO A 115 0.96 -24.33 -0.45
N ASN A 116 1.18 -23.27 0.34
CA ASN A 116 1.59 -21.94 -0.15
C ASN A 116 2.94 -21.95 -0.90
N THR A 117 3.76 -22.98 -0.70
CA THR A 117 4.97 -23.24 -1.50
C THR A 117 4.65 -23.53 -2.97
N THR A 118 3.38 -23.71 -3.34
CA THR A 118 2.94 -23.88 -4.73
C THR A 118 2.22 -22.66 -5.29
N ASP A 119 2.19 -21.54 -4.54
CA ASP A 119 1.67 -20.25 -5.01
C ASP A 119 2.34 -19.83 -6.33
N VAL A 120 1.61 -19.14 -7.20
CA VAL A 120 2.15 -18.60 -8.45
C VAL A 120 2.40 -17.11 -8.30
N LEU A 121 3.67 -16.74 -8.35
CA LEU A 121 4.17 -15.37 -8.32
C LEU A 121 4.42 -14.87 -9.74
N ALA A 122 4.49 -13.55 -9.88
CA ALA A 122 4.92 -12.89 -11.10
C ALA A 122 5.71 -11.63 -10.77
N SER A 123 6.72 -11.34 -11.57
CA SER A 123 7.40 -10.05 -11.52
C SER A 123 6.83 -9.10 -12.55
N TYR A 124 6.64 -7.86 -12.13
CA TYR A 124 6.08 -6.78 -12.93
C TYR A 124 7.07 -5.62 -12.95
N ALA A 125 7.46 -5.19 -14.15
CA ALA A 125 8.16 -3.92 -14.29
C ALA A 125 7.12 -2.81 -14.48
N VAL A 126 7.16 -1.83 -13.59
CA VAL A 126 6.32 -0.63 -13.59
C VAL A 126 7.17 0.56 -13.95
N THR A 127 6.78 1.29 -14.99
CA THR A 127 7.44 2.51 -15.44
C THR A 127 6.72 3.70 -14.82
N MET A 128 7.49 4.54 -14.14
CA MET A 128 7.04 5.71 -13.41
C MET A 128 7.73 6.95 -13.98
N ASP A 129 7.02 8.07 -14.10
CA ASP A 129 7.61 9.33 -14.51
C ASP A 129 8.48 9.98 -13.40
N GLU A 130 9.01 11.17 -13.67
CA GLU A 130 9.82 11.91 -12.69
C GLU A 130 9.05 12.39 -11.45
N HIS A 131 7.73 12.35 -11.48
CA HIS A 131 6.81 12.75 -10.41
C HIS A 131 6.22 11.57 -9.63
N GLY A 132 6.50 10.33 -10.06
CA GLY A 132 5.97 9.13 -9.43
C GLY A 132 4.57 8.77 -9.91
N GLU A 133 4.18 9.15 -11.11
CA GLU A 133 2.96 8.71 -11.78
C GLU A 133 3.26 7.53 -12.72
N LEU A 134 2.38 6.52 -12.74
CA LEU A 134 2.54 5.34 -13.59
C LEU A 134 2.30 5.69 -15.05
N GLU A 135 3.29 5.39 -15.89
CA GLU A 135 3.20 5.53 -17.35
C GLU A 135 2.93 4.19 -18.04
N GLY A 136 3.34 3.08 -17.41
CA GLY A 136 3.09 1.75 -17.94
C GLY A 136 3.47 0.63 -16.98
N TYR A 137 3.02 -0.58 -17.28
CA TYR A 137 3.46 -1.78 -16.58
C TYR A 137 3.48 -2.99 -17.52
N GLN A 138 4.38 -3.93 -17.24
CA GLN A 138 4.51 -5.18 -17.99
C GLN A 138 4.82 -6.34 -17.03
N ARG A 139 4.16 -7.49 -17.23
CA ARG A 139 4.55 -8.72 -16.53
C ARG A 139 5.79 -9.30 -17.20
N ARG A 140 6.90 -9.39 -16.47
CA ARG A 140 8.18 -9.90 -16.97
C ARG A 140 8.26 -11.41 -16.90
N ALA A 141 7.87 -11.98 -15.77
CA ALA A 141 7.92 -13.42 -15.54
C ALA A 141 6.73 -13.90 -14.71
N ARG A 142 6.50 -15.22 -14.73
CA ARG A 142 5.54 -15.93 -13.88
C ARG A 142 6.14 -17.26 -13.46
N TYR A 143 6.14 -17.56 -12.17
CA TYR A 143 6.81 -18.74 -11.61
C TYR A 143 6.10 -19.25 -10.35
N VAL A 144 6.39 -20.51 -9.98
CA VAL A 144 5.93 -21.08 -8.72
C VAL A 144 6.86 -20.63 -7.60
N ARG A 145 6.31 -20.32 -6.42
CA ARG A 145 7.07 -19.93 -5.23
C ARG A 145 8.14 -20.98 -4.92
N GLY A 146 9.40 -20.54 -4.80
CA GLY A 146 10.52 -21.45 -4.51
C GLY A 146 11.07 -22.21 -5.72
N ALA A 147 10.62 -21.93 -6.95
CA ALA A 147 11.41 -22.28 -8.13
C ALA A 147 12.76 -21.56 -8.02
N ALA A 148 13.86 -22.31 -8.04
CA ALA A 148 15.20 -21.72 -8.09
C ALA A 148 15.31 -20.92 -9.39
N GLY A 149 15.53 -19.61 -9.28
CA GLY A 149 15.84 -18.78 -10.44
C GLY A 149 17.18 -19.24 -11.01
N GLU A 150 17.19 -19.64 -12.27
CA GLU A 150 18.43 -19.75 -13.03
C GLU A 150 18.68 -18.37 -13.65
N ASP A 151 19.74 -17.71 -13.17
CA ASP A 151 20.32 -16.47 -13.74
C ASP A 151 20.83 -16.67 -15.19
#